data_AF-A0A7W1KSV3-F1
#
_entry.id   AF-A0A7W1KSV3-F1
#
_cell.length_a   1.000
_cell.length_b   1.000
_cell.length_c   1.000
_cell.angle_alpha   90.00
_cell.angle_beta   90.00
_cell.angle_gamma   90.00
#
_symmetry.space_group_name_H-M   'P 1'
#
loop_
_entity.id
_entity.type
_entity.pdbx_description
1 polymer ?
#
loop_
_entity_poly.entity_id
_entity_poly.type
_entity_poly.pdbx_seq_one_letter_code
_entity_poly.pdbx_strand_id
1 'polypeptide(L)'
;MKEQELIRLMKVPVQIHHGTADESVAVTETQKTEKMLKAQGTPVEVFLYEGANHGFLAYTRPFYKPDAAKLAWTRATKFLHKYLK
;
A
#
# COMPACT_ATOMS: atom_id res chain seq x y z
N MET A 1 -1.95 8.46 20.46
CA MET A 1 -1.12 9.25 19.52
C MET A 1 -1.90 9.45 18.25
N LYS A 2 -1.77 10.61 17.61
CA LYS A 2 -2.46 10.91 16.35
C LYS A 2 -1.75 10.17 15.20
N GLU A 3 -2.48 9.72 14.19
CA GLU A 3 -1.95 9.00 13.00
C GLU A 3 -0.70 9.67 12.40
N GLN A 4 -0.72 10.99 12.31
CA GLN A 4 0.39 11.79 11.78
C GLN A 4 1.68 11.66 12.60
N GLU A 5 1.57 11.45 13.90
CA GLU A 5 2.73 11.22 14.77
C GLU A 5 3.33 9.83 14.52
N LEU A 6 2.50 8.83 14.24
CA LEU A 6 2.95 7.47 13.92
C LEU A 6 3.73 7.44 12.60
N ILE A 7 3.26 8.14 11.56
CA ILE A 7 3.94 8.21 10.26
C ILE A 7 5.36 8.81 10.42
N ARG A 8 5.53 9.77 11.34
CA ARG A 8 6.84 10.38 11.64
C ARG A 8 7.87 9.40 12.18
N LEU A 9 7.41 8.34 12.83
CA LEU A 9 8.26 7.30 13.42
C LEU A 9 8.68 6.23 12.40
N MET A 10 8.05 6.18 11.21
CA MET A 10 8.42 5.21 10.17
C MET A 10 9.75 5.61 9.52
N LYS A 11 10.82 4.84 9.78
CA LYS A 11 12.17 5.09 9.25
C LYS A 11 12.68 4.00 8.31
N VAL A 12 11.81 3.09 7.90
CA VAL A 12 12.12 1.99 6.98
C VAL A 12 11.45 2.23 5.64
N PRO A 13 11.99 1.68 4.53
CA PRO A 13 11.30 1.70 3.24
C PRO A 13 9.87 1.15 3.35
N VAL A 14 8.94 1.76 2.62
CA VAL A 14 7.50 1.41 2.65
C VAL A 14 7.00 1.12 1.23
N GLN A 15 6.18 0.08 1.08
CA GLN A 15 5.41 -0.16 -0.14
C GLN A 15 3.92 -0.25 0.25
N ILE A 16 3.05 0.47 -0.47
CA ILE A 16 1.61 0.48 -0.24
C ILE A 16 0.87 -0.04 -1.48
N HIS A 17 -0.08 -0.95 -1.27
CA HIS A 17 -0.98 -1.46 -2.30
C HIS A 17 -2.42 -1.08 -1.97
N HIS A 18 -3.09 -0.35 -2.86
CA HIS A 18 -4.41 0.20 -2.59
C HIS A 18 -5.33 0.04 -3.80
N GLY A 19 -6.55 -0.47 -3.60
CA GLY A 19 -7.55 -0.59 -4.66
C GLY A 19 -8.36 0.71 -4.83
N THR A 20 -8.52 1.22 -6.04
CA THR A 20 -9.17 2.54 -6.25
C THR A 20 -10.67 2.55 -5.93
N ALA A 21 -11.28 1.37 -5.83
CA ALA A 21 -12.66 1.19 -5.43
C ALA A 21 -12.80 0.68 -3.98
N ASP A 22 -11.76 0.87 -3.14
CA ASP A 22 -11.83 0.54 -1.71
C ASP A 22 -12.84 1.46 -1.00
N GLU A 23 -13.97 0.88 -0.59
CA GLU A 23 -15.03 1.60 0.13
C GLU A 23 -14.74 1.78 1.62
N SER A 24 -13.76 1.04 2.16
CA SER A 24 -13.36 1.08 3.57
C SER A 24 -12.30 2.14 3.84
N VAL A 25 -11.43 2.41 2.86
CA VAL A 25 -10.34 3.39 2.98
C VAL A 25 -10.22 4.17 1.69
N ALA A 26 -10.39 5.49 1.76
CA ALA A 26 -10.23 6.35 0.60
C ALA A 26 -8.76 6.43 0.13
N VAL A 27 -8.55 6.49 -1.19
CA VAL A 27 -7.23 6.68 -1.81
C VAL A 27 -6.50 7.92 -1.27
N THR A 28 -7.24 8.95 -0.87
CA THR A 28 -6.69 10.18 -0.28
C THR A 28 -5.86 9.94 0.98
N GLU A 29 -6.22 8.93 1.80
CA GLU A 29 -5.43 8.59 3.00
C GLU A 29 -4.08 7.97 2.62
N THR A 30 -4.04 7.18 1.53
CA THR A 30 -2.78 6.65 0.99
C THR A 30 -1.91 7.76 0.41
N GLN A 31 -2.49 8.70 -0.34
CA GLN A 31 -1.76 9.85 -0.89
C GLN A 31 -1.20 10.77 0.20
N LYS A 32 -1.97 11.01 1.27
CA LYS A 32 -1.53 11.76 2.45
C LYS A 32 -0.35 11.07 3.13
N THR A 33 -0.44 9.75 3.34
CA THR A 33 0.64 8.95 3.92
C THR A 33 1.90 9.01 3.07
N GLU A 34 1.77 8.81 1.76
CA GLU A 34 2.88 8.90 0.81
C GLU A 34 3.57 10.27 0.87
N LYS A 35 2.78 11.35 0.85
CA LYS A 35 3.30 12.72 0.93
C LYS A 35 4.10 12.95 2.21
N MET A 36 3.60 12.46 3.35
CA MET A 36 4.30 12.60 4.64
C MET A 36 5.60 11.79 4.69
N LEU A 37 5.58 10.53 4.22
CA LEU A 37 6.77 9.68 4.16
C LEU A 37 7.84 10.28 3.24
N LYS A 38 7.44 10.78 2.07
CA LYS A 38 8.33 11.51 1.15
C LYS A 38 8.92 12.76 1.80
N ALA A 39 8.11 13.56 2.49
CA ALA A 39 8.55 14.80 3.14
C ALA A 39 9.63 14.58 4.21
N GLN A 40 9.63 13.42 4.88
CA GLN A 40 10.65 13.05 5.87
C GLN A 40 11.79 12.18 5.29
N GLY A 41 11.88 12.04 3.97
CA GLY A 41 12.94 11.28 3.29
C GLY A 41 12.82 9.76 3.42
N THR A 42 11.67 9.23 3.84
CA THR A 42 11.46 7.78 3.89
C THR A 42 11.15 7.26 2.48
N PRO A 43 11.91 6.26 1.96
CA PRO A 43 11.60 5.66 0.66
C PRO A 43 10.20 5.05 0.68
N VAL A 44 9.33 5.50 -0.22
CA VAL A 44 7.97 4.98 -0.33
C VAL A 44 7.59 4.77 -1.79
N GLU A 45 6.95 3.65 -2.09
CA GLU A 45 6.30 3.38 -3.37
C GLU A 45 4.83 2.99 -3.16
N VAL A 46 3.95 3.58 -3.96
CA VAL A 46 2.50 3.36 -3.88
C VAL A 46 2.01 2.80 -5.20
N PHE A 47 1.20 1.75 -5.13
CA PHE A 47 0.55 1.13 -6.27
C PHE A 47 -0.96 1.17 -6.10
N LEU A 48 -1.63 1.83 -7.04
CA LEU A 48 -3.08 1.87 -7.13
C LEU A 48 -3.57 0.81 -8.13
N TYR A 49 -4.63 0.10 -7.76
CA TYR A 49 -5.23 -0.97 -8.54
C TYR A 49 -6.64 -0.60 -8.96
N GLU A 50 -6.82 -0.32 -10.25
CA GLU A 50 -8.07 0.20 -10.78
C GLU A 50 -9.23 -0.78 -10.57
N GLY A 51 -10.33 -0.30 -9.97
CA GLY A 51 -11.54 -1.10 -9.72
C GLY A 51 -11.40 -2.22 -8.68
N ALA A 52 -10.26 -2.32 -8.01
CA ALA A 52 -10.08 -3.23 -6.89
C ALA A 52 -10.67 -2.62 -5.61
N ASN A 53 -11.44 -3.40 -4.85
CA ASN A 53 -11.99 -3.00 -3.56
C ASN A 53 -11.09 -3.51 -2.42
N HIS A 54 -11.47 -3.23 -1.18
CA HIS A 54 -10.83 -3.74 0.02
C HIS A 54 -10.68 -5.26 -0.03
N GLY A 55 -9.50 -5.75 0.38
CA GLY A 55 -9.24 -7.19 0.41
C GLY A 55 -9.13 -7.83 -0.98
N PHE A 56 -8.77 -7.09 -2.04
CA PHE A 56 -8.59 -7.63 -3.39
C PHE A 56 -7.58 -8.78 -3.51
N LEU A 57 -6.69 -8.94 -2.52
CA LEU A 57 -5.73 -10.03 -2.42
C LEU A 57 -6.30 -11.29 -1.73
N ALA A 58 -7.41 -11.17 -1.00
CA ALA A 58 -8.00 -12.26 -0.23
C ALA A 58 -8.81 -13.21 -1.12
N TYR A 59 -8.17 -14.27 -1.61
CA TYR A 59 -8.74 -15.24 -2.56
C TYR A 59 -10.03 -15.96 -2.09
N THR A 60 -10.34 -15.92 -0.80
CA THR A 60 -11.57 -16.49 -0.22
C THR A 60 -12.73 -15.49 -0.15
N ARG A 61 -12.54 -14.24 -0.56
CA ARG A 61 -13.54 -13.17 -0.44
C ARG A 61 -14.11 -12.75 -1.81
N PRO A 62 -15.36 -12.23 -1.86
CA PRO A 62 -15.98 -11.77 -3.11
C PRO A 62 -15.21 -10.67 -3.85
N PHE A 63 -14.43 -9.88 -3.11
CA PHE A 63 -13.66 -8.77 -3.66
C PHE A 63 -12.32 -9.17 -4.26
N TYR A 64 -11.98 -10.47 -4.26
CA TYR A 64 -10.75 -10.96 -4.88
C TYR A 64 -10.62 -10.52 -6.34
N LYS A 65 -9.47 -9.94 -6.70
CA LYS A 65 -9.12 -9.55 -8.06
C LYS A 65 -7.82 -10.25 -8.45
N PRO A 66 -7.86 -11.36 -9.21
CA PRO A 66 -6.69 -12.22 -9.41
C PRO A 66 -5.49 -11.50 -10.06
N ASP A 67 -5.74 -10.66 -11.06
CA ASP A 67 -4.66 -9.93 -11.74
C ASP A 67 -4.01 -8.88 -10.84
N ALA A 68 -4.82 -8.11 -10.12
CA ALA A 68 -4.34 -7.14 -9.14
C ALA A 68 -3.58 -7.83 -8.00
N ALA A 69 -4.10 -8.95 -7.49
CA ALA A 69 -3.47 -9.74 -6.43
C ALA A 69 -2.12 -10.30 -6.86
N LYS A 70 -2.03 -10.92 -8.05
CA LYS A 70 -0.79 -11.45 -8.61
C LYS A 70 0.27 -10.35 -8.81
N LEU A 71 -0.16 -9.20 -9.32
CA LEU A 71 0.73 -8.06 -9.54
C LEU A 71 1.21 -7.44 -8.21
N ALA A 72 0.32 -7.26 -7.23
CA ALA A 72 0.67 -6.82 -5.89
C ALA A 72 1.66 -7.76 -5.22
N TRP A 73 1.42 -9.08 -5.28
CA TRP A 73 2.32 -10.08 -4.72
C TRP A 73 3.72 -10.07 -5.35
N THR A 74 3.78 -9.91 -6.68
CA THR A 74 5.05 -9.81 -7.40
C THR A 74 5.85 -8.58 -6.98
N ARG A 75 5.18 -7.43 -6.79
CA ARG A 75 5.80 -6.19 -6.31
C ARG A 75 6.26 -6.30 -4.85
N ALA A 76 5.45 -6.91 -3.99
CA ALA A 76 5.77 -7.14 -2.58
C ALA A 76 6.99 -8.04 -2.40
N THR A 77 7.01 -9.19 -3.05
CA THR A 77 8.15 -10.11 -2.97
C THR A 77 9.42 -9.47 -3.52
N LYS A 78 9.36 -8.73 -4.63
CA LYS A 78 10.52 -7.98 -5.16
C LYS A 78 11.00 -6.90 -4.19
N PHE A 79 10.09 -6.17 -3.56
CA PHE A 79 10.41 -5.15 -2.57
C PHE A 79 11.10 -5.76 -1.34
N LEU A 80 10.55 -6.87 -0.82
CA LEU A 80 11.14 -7.57 0.32
C LEU A 80 12.53 -8.11 -0.01
N HIS A 81 12.74 -8.77 -1.16
CA HIS A 81 14.07 -9.22 -1.59
C HIS A 81 15.09 -8.08 -1.73
N LYS A 82 14.64 -6.86 -2.05
CA LYS A 82 15.51 -5.69 -2.16
C LYS A 82 16.00 -5.21 -0.79
N TYR A 83 15.14 -5.23 0.23
CA TYR A 83 15.39 -4.58 1.52
C TYR A 83 15.67 -5.54 2.68
N LEU A 84 15.26 -6.79 2.57
CA LEU A 84 15.52 -7.86 3.53
C LEU A 84 16.51 -8.83 2.88
N LYS A 85 17.74 -8.84 3.39
CA LYS A 85 18.75 -9.85 3.07
C LYS A 85 18.84 -10.83 4.22
#